data_AF-A0A268HD33-F1
#
_entry.id   AF-A0A268HD33-F1
#
_cell.length_a   1.000
_cell.length_b   1.000
_cell.length_c   1.000
_cell.angle_alpha   90.00
_cell.angle_beta   90.00
_cell.angle_gamma   90.00
#
_symmetry.space_group_name_H-M   'P 1'
#
loop_
_entity.id
_entity.type
_entity.pdbx_description
1 polymer ?
#
loop_
_entity_poly.entity_id
_entity_poly.type
_entity_poly.pdbx_seq_one_letter_code
_entity_poly.pdbx_strand_id
1 'polypeptide(L)'
;MEEKLKSSENDGVETDKTKHIATAVENLAINIPSFNLSSFNYAETVKLATAIPSYVKEAANAANTVLSIFSKHSNSLSNLLKNIDSTTATVLNSYKLMRANMDTFLDTEEDLQLFIEAMVGLGYPPHLGLDINKITNIAAFIRSTDKQEALEEIDEIMTYYYDNEELNNIAKRWEELDHIKSSISILRDIIMAHNSGLYNLSVPSTIILFEGVVMEAFNVEGRTSNVMLGKLIEVLYSDWSFMSYDEQIRAFYEAKVKESFERGKVVGSDISRNAILHGYDKSYGVESVSLKAILFLDQLIESTAHISEEQRDKAAEIVNEMQRNHYTKEELIERDYEFIGNLKNKDYYGNYDTNKEVLTYHIQKSKGKFYKNTRKIFKAEIDMFEPIMESRHQETEQSKNIVSKS
;
A
#
# COMPACT_ATOMS: atom_id res chain seq x y z
N MET A 1 17.00 24.99 15.37
CA MET A 1 17.25 26.08 14.41
C MET A 1 15.92 26.81 14.28
N GLU A 2 15.67 27.67 15.27
CA GLU A 2 14.44 28.44 15.45
C GLU A 2 14.57 29.74 14.67
N GLU A 3 13.61 30.05 13.80
CA GLU A 3 13.48 31.41 13.26
C GLU A 3 12.09 31.96 13.57
N LYS A 4 12.13 32.98 14.43
CA LYS A 4 11.01 33.75 14.96
C LYS A 4 10.40 34.64 13.88
N LEU A 5 9.15 34.40 13.50
CA LEU A 5 8.33 35.41 12.84
C LEU A 5 7.61 36.23 13.90
N LYS A 6 8.12 37.45 14.10
CA LYS A 6 7.57 38.49 14.95
C LYS A 6 6.23 38.98 14.38
N SER A 7 5.21 38.94 15.21
CA SER A 7 4.00 39.76 15.10
C SER A 7 4.38 41.24 15.19
N SER A 8 4.18 42.00 14.13
CA SER A 8 4.22 43.47 14.18
C SER A 8 2.79 43.99 14.30
N GLU A 9 2.49 44.50 15.49
CA GLU A 9 1.39 45.40 15.80
C GLU A 9 1.26 46.48 14.72
N ASN A 10 0.11 46.53 14.04
CA ASN A 10 -0.19 47.56 13.05
C ASN A 10 -1.55 48.24 13.34
N ASP A 11 -1.92 48.33 14.62
CA ASP A 11 -3.13 49.00 15.08
C ASP A 11 -2.88 50.46 15.55
N GLY A 12 -1.67 50.98 15.33
CA GLY A 12 -1.27 52.33 15.76
C GLY A 12 -1.32 53.43 14.69
N VAL A 13 -1.49 53.09 13.41
CA VAL A 13 -1.27 54.05 12.29
C VAL A 13 -2.58 54.57 11.67
N GLU A 14 -3.68 53.83 11.80
CA GLU A 14 -4.96 54.17 11.15
C GLU A 14 -5.81 55.16 11.98
N THR A 15 -5.68 55.11 13.31
CA THR A 15 -6.30 56.06 14.25
C THR A 15 -5.65 57.44 14.22
N ASP A 16 -4.39 57.53 13.83
CA ASP A 16 -3.64 58.80 13.75
C ASP A 16 -3.95 59.57 12.45
N LYS A 17 -4.20 58.87 11.34
CA LYS A 17 -4.59 59.47 10.06
C LYS A 17 -6.04 59.94 10.04
N THR A 18 -6.96 59.21 10.66
CA THR A 18 -8.35 59.67 10.82
C THR A 18 -8.46 60.85 11.78
N LYS A 19 -7.62 60.91 12.83
CA LYS A 19 -7.43 62.13 13.65
C LYS A 19 -6.93 63.30 12.82
N HIS A 20 -5.92 63.11 11.97
CA HIS A 20 -5.43 64.19 11.11
C HIS A 20 -6.46 64.70 10.10
N ILE A 21 -7.33 63.83 9.57
CA ILE A 21 -8.43 64.23 8.68
C ILE A 21 -9.52 64.97 9.47
N ALA A 22 -9.91 64.49 10.66
CA ALA A 22 -10.87 65.18 11.52
C ALA A 22 -10.36 66.57 11.94
N THR A 23 -9.09 66.68 12.32
CA THR A 23 -8.43 67.96 12.64
C THR A 23 -8.29 68.87 11.43
N ALA A 24 -8.04 68.34 10.23
CA ALA A 24 -8.02 69.14 9.00
C ALA A 24 -9.42 69.66 8.62
N VAL A 25 -10.47 68.87 8.86
CA VAL A 25 -11.88 69.27 8.63
C VAL A 25 -12.36 70.27 9.70
N GLU A 26 -11.99 70.12 10.96
CA GLU A 26 -12.25 71.10 12.02
C GLU A 26 -11.49 72.42 11.78
N ASN A 27 -10.24 72.36 11.30
CA ASN A 27 -9.49 73.57 10.91
C ASN A 27 -10.02 74.22 9.62
N LEU A 28 -10.77 73.48 8.80
CA LEU A 28 -11.50 73.99 7.63
C LEU A 28 -12.90 74.51 7.99
N ALA A 29 -13.34 74.41 9.26
CA ALA A 29 -14.46 75.20 9.74
C ALA A 29 -14.00 76.67 9.78
N ILE A 30 -14.09 77.32 8.62
CA ILE A 30 -13.79 78.74 8.44
C ILE A 30 -14.63 79.47 9.48
N ASN A 31 -13.97 79.98 10.52
CA ASN A 31 -14.58 80.81 11.52
C ASN A 31 -14.82 82.17 10.85
N ILE A 32 -15.87 82.27 10.03
CA ILE A 32 -16.22 83.49 9.29
C ILE A 32 -16.62 84.53 10.36
N PRO A 33 -15.82 85.58 10.59
CA PRO A 33 -16.21 86.62 11.53
C PRO A 33 -17.50 87.27 11.04
N SER A 34 -18.49 87.45 11.92
CA SER A 34 -19.69 88.22 11.59
C SER A 34 -19.31 89.66 11.27
N PHE A 35 -19.33 90.01 9.98
CA PHE A 35 -18.85 91.31 9.50
C PHE A 35 -19.91 92.41 9.72
N ASN A 36 -19.60 93.34 10.63
CA ASN A 36 -20.37 94.58 10.83
C ASN A 36 -19.84 95.68 9.90
N LEU A 37 -20.64 96.09 8.91
CA LEU A 37 -20.25 96.90 7.75
C LEU A 37 -20.05 98.42 8.00
N SER A 38 -20.14 98.90 9.23
CA SER A 38 -20.29 100.34 9.51
C SER A 38 -19.01 101.11 9.90
N SER A 39 -17.82 100.49 9.86
CA SER A 39 -16.55 101.18 10.19
C SER A 39 -15.36 100.76 9.31
N PHE A 40 -15.56 100.64 8.00
CA PHE A 40 -14.54 100.14 7.09
C PHE A 40 -13.37 101.12 6.88
N ASN A 41 -12.22 100.77 7.46
CA ASN A 41 -10.91 101.33 7.15
C ASN A 41 -10.41 100.72 5.83
N TYR A 42 -10.18 101.58 4.82
CA TYR A 42 -9.70 101.19 3.48
C TYR A 42 -8.48 100.25 3.50
N ALA A 43 -7.59 100.42 4.49
CA ALA A 43 -6.41 99.57 4.62
C ALA A 43 -6.74 98.12 5.00
N GLU A 44 -7.82 97.87 5.76
CA GLU A 44 -8.28 96.53 6.10
C GLU A 44 -9.02 95.88 4.93
N THR A 45 -9.81 96.64 4.17
CA THR A 45 -10.49 96.15 2.96
C THR A 45 -9.49 95.71 1.90
N VAL A 46 -8.41 96.47 1.71
CA VAL A 46 -7.33 96.10 0.78
C VAL A 46 -6.60 94.86 1.28
N LYS A 47 -6.27 94.76 2.57
CA LYS A 47 -5.65 93.56 3.15
C LYS A 47 -6.53 92.32 2.97
N LEU A 48 -7.83 92.43 3.22
CA LEU A 48 -8.79 91.34 3.01
C LEU A 48 -8.88 90.95 1.53
N ALA A 49 -9.01 91.94 0.64
CA ALA A 49 -9.07 91.73 -0.81
C ALA A 49 -7.79 91.07 -1.36
N THR A 50 -6.62 91.39 -0.80
CA THR A 50 -5.35 90.72 -1.17
C THR A 50 -5.21 89.32 -0.58
N ALA A 51 -5.88 89.01 0.53
CA ALA A 51 -5.83 87.71 1.17
C ALA A 51 -6.81 86.69 0.56
N ILE A 52 -7.94 87.15 0.00
CA ILE A 52 -8.97 86.31 -0.65
C ILE A 52 -8.39 85.35 -1.71
N PRO A 53 -7.54 85.79 -2.67
CA PRO A 53 -6.93 84.88 -3.64
C PRO A 53 -6.08 83.77 -3.00
N SER A 54 -5.42 84.05 -1.87
CA SER A 54 -4.63 83.06 -1.14
C SER A 54 -5.54 82.00 -0.51
N TYR A 55 -6.62 82.43 0.15
CA TYR A 55 -7.60 81.51 0.74
C TYR A 55 -8.32 80.65 -0.30
N VAL A 56 -8.69 81.23 -1.44
CA VAL A 56 -9.30 80.48 -2.56
C VAL A 56 -8.32 79.45 -3.12
N LYS A 57 -7.03 79.80 -3.23
CA LYS A 57 -5.98 78.87 -3.69
C LYS A 57 -5.76 77.73 -2.69
N GLU A 58 -5.76 78.00 -1.39
CA GLU A 58 -5.65 76.99 -0.34
C GLU A 58 -6.85 76.04 -0.34
N ALA A 59 -8.06 76.56 -0.43
CA ALA A 59 -9.28 75.76 -0.53
C ALA A 59 -9.29 74.86 -1.78
N ALA A 60 -8.87 75.39 -2.94
CA ALA A 60 -8.76 74.62 -4.17
C ALA A 60 -7.70 73.51 -4.07
N ASN A 61 -6.56 73.79 -3.44
CA ASN A 61 -5.52 72.79 -3.21
C ASN A 61 -6.02 71.67 -2.27
N ALA A 62 -6.70 72.02 -1.18
CA ALA A 62 -7.29 71.04 -0.26
C ALA A 62 -8.32 70.15 -0.97
N ALA A 63 -9.22 70.72 -1.78
CA ALA A 63 -10.18 69.97 -2.57
C ALA A 63 -9.51 69.02 -3.57
N ASN A 64 -8.46 69.47 -4.26
CA ASN A 64 -7.68 68.63 -5.17
C ASN A 64 -6.94 67.49 -4.43
N THR A 65 -6.41 67.76 -3.23
CA THR A 65 -5.82 66.71 -2.39
C THR A 65 -6.86 65.65 -2.01
N VAL A 66 -8.05 66.05 -1.57
CA VAL A 66 -9.15 65.11 -1.23
C VAL A 66 -9.57 64.28 -2.44
N LEU A 67 -9.74 64.92 -3.61
CA LEU A 67 -10.07 64.22 -4.87
C LEU A 67 -8.99 63.21 -5.28
N SER A 68 -7.71 63.56 -5.12
CA SER A 68 -6.59 62.66 -5.42
C SER A 68 -6.52 61.46 -4.48
N ILE A 69 -6.88 61.65 -3.20
CA ILE A 69 -6.94 60.56 -2.21
C ILE A 69 -8.09 59.63 -2.57
N PHE A 70 -9.27 60.18 -2.91
CA PHE A 70 -10.45 59.38 -3.24
C PHE A 70 -10.25 58.55 -4.51
N SER A 71 -9.67 59.14 -5.57
CA SER A 71 -9.37 58.41 -6.81
C SER A 71 -8.35 57.29 -6.61
N LYS A 72 -7.31 57.53 -5.80
CA LYS A 72 -6.31 56.51 -5.46
C LYS A 72 -6.92 55.31 -4.72
N HIS A 73 -7.79 55.55 -3.73
CA HIS A 73 -8.44 54.47 -2.98
C HIS A 73 -9.47 53.72 -3.83
N SER A 74 -10.23 54.42 -4.68
CA SER A 74 -11.18 53.79 -5.60
C SER A 74 -10.50 52.83 -6.58
N ASN A 75 -9.36 53.23 -7.16
CA ASN A 75 -8.57 52.35 -8.03
C ASN A 75 -8.01 51.14 -7.28
N SER A 76 -7.55 51.34 -6.03
CA SER A 76 -7.06 50.25 -5.18
C SER A 76 -8.17 49.24 -4.86
N LEU A 77 -9.39 49.71 -4.59
CA LEU A 77 -10.56 48.86 -4.33
C LEU A 77 -10.98 48.08 -5.58
N SER A 78 -11.00 48.74 -6.74
CA SER A 78 -11.30 48.08 -8.02
C SER A 78 -10.29 46.97 -8.36
N ASN A 79 -9.00 47.22 -8.11
CA ASN A 79 -7.97 46.20 -8.31
C ASN A 79 -8.10 45.04 -7.31
N LEU A 80 -8.43 45.32 -6.04
CA LEU A 80 -8.70 44.27 -5.05
C LEU A 80 -9.89 43.41 -5.46
N LEU A 81 -11.00 44.02 -5.91
CA LEU A 81 -12.17 43.28 -6.38
C LEU A 81 -11.85 42.39 -7.58
N LYS A 82 -11.12 42.91 -8.58
CA LYS A 82 -10.67 42.11 -9.74
C LYS A 82 -9.77 40.95 -9.31
N ASN A 83 -8.88 41.16 -8.34
CA ASN A 83 -8.00 40.12 -7.82
C ASN A 83 -8.78 39.07 -7.03
N ILE A 84 -9.82 39.47 -6.28
CA ILE A 84 -10.72 38.54 -5.57
C ILE A 84 -11.50 37.70 -6.58
N ASP A 85 -12.07 38.31 -7.62
CA ASP A 85 -12.79 37.60 -8.68
C ASP A 85 -11.88 36.62 -9.45
N SER A 86 -10.64 37.02 -9.77
CA SER A 86 -9.69 36.12 -10.43
C SER A 86 -9.22 34.97 -9.53
N THR A 87 -9.03 35.24 -8.23
CA THR A 87 -8.61 34.23 -7.25
C THR A 87 -9.73 33.22 -7.01
N THR A 88 -10.96 33.69 -6.83
CA THR A 88 -12.13 32.80 -6.63
C THR A 88 -12.41 31.93 -7.85
N ALA A 89 -12.29 32.47 -9.06
CA ALA A 89 -12.40 31.68 -10.29
C ALA A 89 -11.31 30.61 -10.41
N THR A 90 -10.08 30.94 -10.02
CA THR A 90 -8.95 30.00 -10.02
C THR A 90 -9.18 28.86 -9.02
N VAL A 91 -9.55 29.18 -7.78
CA VAL A 91 -9.85 28.19 -6.73
C VAL A 91 -11.01 27.28 -7.14
N LEU A 92 -12.08 27.84 -7.72
CA LEU A 92 -13.22 27.05 -8.18
C LEU A 92 -12.85 26.07 -9.30
N ASN A 93 -11.99 26.48 -10.23
CA ASN A 93 -11.50 25.61 -11.30
C ASN A 93 -10.58 24.52 -10.74
N SER A 94 -9.69 24.86 -9.79
CA SER A 94 -8.85 23.87 -9.11
C SER A 94 -9.68 22.83 -8.36
N TYR A 95 -10.76 23.25 -7.67
CA TYR A 95 -11.67 22.33 -6.99
C TYR A 95 -12.42 21.41 -7.96
N LYS A 96 -12.93 21.94 -9.08
CA LYS A 96 -13.59 21.12 -10.11
C LYS A 96 -12.65 20.09 -10.71
N LEU A 97 -11.40 20.47 -10.99
CA LEU A 97 -10.38 19.56 -11.51
C LEU A 97 -10.03 18.49 -10.47
N MET A 98 -9.86 18.87 -9.19
CA MET A 98 -9.60 17.94 -8.09
C MET A 98 -10.74 16.93 -7.93
N ARG A 99 -12.01 17.39 -7.97
CA ARG A 99 -13.18 16.50 -7.90
C ARG A 99 -13.24 15.55 -9.10
N ALA A 100 -13.08 16.05 -10.32
CA ALA A 100 -13.09 15.20 -11.51
C ALA A 100 -11.99 14.13 -11.46
N ASN A 101 -10.77 14.50 -11.04
CA ASN A 101 -9.67 13.56 -10.87
C ASN A 101 -9.96 12.54 -9.74
N MET A 102 -10.66 12.95 -8.69
CA MET A 102 -11.04 12.07 -7.58
C MET A 102 -12.15 11.09 -7.98
N ASP A 103 -13.14 11.54 -8.75
CA ASP A 103 -14.19 10.67 -9.29
C ASP A 103 -13.58 9.65 -10.27
N THR A 104 -12.68 10.08 -11.17
CA THR A 104 -11.94 9.16 -12.05
C THR A 104 -11.07 8.17 -11.27
N PHE A 105 -10.43 8.62 -10.19
CA PHE A 105 -9.62 7.76 -9.33
C PHE A 105 -10.46 6.68 -8.61
N LEU A 106 -11.61 7.07 -8.06
CA LEU A 106 -12.54 6.15 -7.39
C LEU A 106 -13.12 5.13 -8.37
N ASP A 107 -13.53 5.57 -9.56
CA ASP A 107 -14.01 4.67 -10.62
C ASP A 107 -12.91 3.66 -11.02
N THR A 108 -11.66 4.11 -11.16
CA THR A 108 -10.54 3.19 -11.47
C THR A 108 -10.21 2.21 -10.34
N GLU A 109 -10.42 2.58 -9.07
CA GLU A 109 -10.21 1.67 -7.93
C GLU A 109 -11.31 0.59 -7.89
N GLU A 110 -12.56 0.96 -8.10
CA GLU A 110 -13.68 0.01 -8.20
C GLU A 110 -13.55 -0.92 -9.42
N ASP A 111 -13.15 -0.37 -10.57
CA ASP A 111 -12.90 -1.15 -11.80
C ASP A 111 -11.84 -2.21 -11.58
N LEU A 112 -10.74 -1.80 -10.96
CA LEU A 112 -9.60 -2.64 -10.65
C LEU A 112 -9.98 -3.76 -9.66
N GLN A 113 -10.71 -3.44 -8.60
CA GLN A 113 -11.19 -4.44 -7.65
C GLN A 113 -12.09 -5.48 -8.35
N LEU A 114 -13.04 -5.01 -9.18
CA LEU A 114 -13.94 -5.89 -9.94
C LEU A 114 -13.17 -6.78 -10.92
N PHE A 115 -12.18 -6.21 -11.61
CA PHE A 115 -11.30 -6.93 -12.51
C PHE A 115 -10.53 -8.03 -11.77
N ILE A 116 -9.91 -7.72 -10.63
CA ILE A 116 -9.15 -8.68 -9.84
C ILE A 116 -10.03 -9.83 -9.36
N GLU A 117 -11.22 -9.52 -8.85
CA GLU A 117 -12.18 -10.54 -8.42
C GLU A 117 -12.57 -11.48 -9.57
N ALA A 118 -12.77 -10.95 -10.77
CA ALA A 118 -13.04 -11.74 -11.96
C ALA A 118 -11.84 -12.62 -12.37
N MET A 119 -10.63 -12.06 -12.40
CA MET A 119 -9.39 -12.79 -12.71
C MET A 119 -9.19 -13.97 -11.76
N VAL A 120 -9.25 -13.70 -10.44
CA VAL A 120 -9.10 -14.74 -9.41
C VAL A 120 -10.21 -15.79 -9.53
N GLY A 121 -11.45 -15.37 -9.82
CA GLY A 121 -12.57 -16.27 -10.09
C GLY A 121 -12.24 -17.29 -11.20
N LEU A 122 -11.70 -16.79 -12.32
CA LEU A 122 -11.32 -17.57 -13.50
C LEU A 122 -10.02 -18.37 -13.35
N GLY A 123 -9.26 -18.15 -12.28
CA GLY A 123 -7.95 -18.78 -12.10
C GLY A 123 -6.82 -18.05 -12.83
N TYR A 124 -7.05 -16.82 -13.31
CA TYR A 124 -5.96 -15.94 -13.73
C TYR A 124 -5.32 -15.26 -12.51
N PRO A 125 -3.97 -15.20 -12.45
CA PRO A 125 -3.31 -14.39 -11.43
C PRO A 125 -3.65 -12.91 -11.66
N PRO A 126 -3.82 -12.11 -10.60
CA PRO A 126 -3.77 -10.66 -10.74
C PRO A 126 -2.42 -10.28 -11.34
N HIS A 127 -2.42 -9.79 -12.59
CA HIS A 127 -1.22 -9.46 -13.36
C HIS A 127 -1.38 -8.04 -13.93
N LEU A 128 -0.39 -7.18 -13.72
CA LEU A 128 -0.44 -5.75 -14.07
C LEU A 128 0.08 -5.42 -15.48
N GLY A 129 0.32 -6.43 -16.31
CA GLY A 129 0.69 -6.25 -17.71
C GLY A 129 -0.44 -5.66 -18.57
N LEU A 130 -1.67 -5.58 -18.05
CA LEU A 130 -2.78 -4.90 -18.70
C LEU A 130 -2.78 -3.41 -18.36
N ASP A 131 -2.86 -2.57 -19.39
CA ASP A 131 -3.04 -1.14 -19.19
C ASP A 131 -4.41 -0.82 -18.56
N ILE A 132 -4.48 0.33 -17.89
CA ILE A 132 -5.68 0.73 -17.13
C ILE A 132 -6.93 0.85 -17.99
N ASN A 133 -6.81 1.18 -19.28
CA ASN A 133 -7.98 1.27 -20.16
C ASN A 133 -8.57 -0.12 -20.41
N LYS A 134 -7.72 -1.14 -20.54
CA LYS A 134 -8.17 -2.53 -20.70
C LYS A 134 -8.83 -3.06 -19.43
N ILE A 135 -8.26 -2.75 -18.26
CA ILE A 135 -8.88 -3.05 -16.96
C ILE A 135 -10.27 -2.42 -16.87
N THR A 136 -10.39 -1.12 -17.13
CA THR A 136 -11.67 -0.39 -17.14
C THR A 136 -12.66 -0.96 -18.16
N ASN A 137 -12.21 -1.33 -19.36
CA ASN A 137 -13.08 -1.94 -20.37
C ASN A 137 -13.61 -3.31 -19.94
N ILE A 138 -12.76 -4.16 -19.35
CA ILE A 138 -13.18 -5.46 -18.80
C ILE A 138 -14.15 -5.25 -17.63
N ALA A 139 -13.87 -4.31 -16.73
CA ALA A 139 -14.75 -3.98 -15.62
C ALA A 139 -16.12 -3.46 -16.11
N ALA A 140 -16.14 -2.58 -17.11
CA ALA A 140 -17.37 -2.10 -17.74
C ALA A 140 -18.16 -3.24 -18.38
N PHE A 141 -17.48 -4.16 -19.07
CA PHE A 141 -18.09 -5.34 -19.67
C PHE A 141 -18.72 -6.27 -18.61
N ILE A 142 -18.02 -6.53 -17.50
CA ILE A 142 -18.56 -7.31 -16.37
C ILE A 142 -19.84 -6.68 -15.81
N ARG A 143 -19.90 -5.33 -15.70
CA ARG A 143 -21.09 -4.64 -15.17
C ARG A 143 -22.27 -4.67 -16.14
N SER A 144 -22.04 -4.80 -17.44
CA SER A 144 -23.08 -4.75 -18.47
C SER A 144 -23.66 -6.11 -18.87
N THR A 145 -23.04 -7.21 -18.44
CA THR A 145 -23.32 -8.57 -18.90
C THR A 145 -23.70 -9.47 -17.71
N ASP A 146 -24.40 -10.59 -17.95
CA ASP A 146 -24.58 -11.60 -16.91
C ASP A 146 -23.21 -12.09 -16.42
N LYS A 147 -23.08 -12.29 -15.10
CA LYS A 147 -21.78 -12.63 -14.50
C LYS A 147 -21.18 -13.90 -15.11
N GLN A 148 -21.97 -14.92 -15.40
CA GLN A 148 -21.42 -16.17 -15.93
C GLN A 148 -20.97 -16.02 -17.39
N GLU A 149 -21.77 -15.36 -18.22
CA GLU A 149 -21.43 -15.06 -19.61
C GLU A 149 -20.18 -14.17 -19.71
N ALA A 150 -20.09 -13.15 -18.84
CA ALA A 150 -18.91 -12.28 -18.78
C ALA A 150 -17.63 -13.05 -18.46
N LEU A 151 -17.70 -14.03 -17.57
CA LEU A 151 -16.55 -14.84 -17.18
C LEU A 151 -16.02 -15.71 -18.33
N GLU A 152 -16.90 -16.32 -19.13
CA GLU A 152 -16.50 -17.11 -20.31
C GLU A 152 -15.83 -16.23 -21.37
N GLU A 153 -16.40 -15.06 -21.66
CA GLU A 153 -15.85 -14.13 -22.66
C GLU A 153 -14.52 -13.50 -22.21
N ILE A 154 -14.30 -13.33 -20.91
CA ILE A 154 -13.01 -12.87 -20.37
C ILE A 154 -11.88 -13.88 -20.64
N ASP A 155 -12.13 -15.19 -20.54
CA ASP A 155 -11.10 -16.20 -20.84
C ASP A 155 -10.65 -16.11 -22.31
N GLU A 156 -11.60 -15.87 -23.22
CA GLU A 156 -11.32 -15.61 -24.63
C GLU A 156 -10.56 -14.29 -24.84
N ILE A 157 -10.95 -13.20 -24.17
CA ILE A 157 -10.26 -11.91 -24.23
C ILE A 157 -8.80 -12.07 -23.76
N MET A 158 -8.56 -12.79 -22.67
CA MET A 158 -7.22 -13.01 -22.14
C MET A 158 -6.37 -13.83 -23.10
N THR A 159 -6.92 -14.90 -23.67
CA THR A 159 -6.22 -15.75 -24.64
C THR A 159 -5.93 -14.99 -25.94
N TYR A 160 -6.85 -14.13 -26.37
CA TYR A 160 -6.64 -13.27 -27.54
C TYR A 160 -5.58 -12.19 -27.30
N TYR A 161 -5.58 -11.58 -26.10
CA TYR A 161 -4.62 -10.56 -25.73
C TYR A 161 -3.20 -11.13 -25.66
N TYR A 162 -3.03 -12.22 -24.92
CA TYR A 162 -1.74 -12.86 -24.71
C TYR A 162 -1.43 -13.83 -25.83
N ASP A 163 -1.41 -13.30 -27.05
CA ASP A 163 -1.07 -14.05 -28.24
C ASP A 163 0.41 -14.43 -28.26
N ASN A 164 0.80 -15.15 -29.32
CA ASN A 164 2.19 -15.56 -29.51
C ASN A 164 3.17 -14.37 -29.51
N GLU A 165 2.78 -13.19 -29.99
CA GLU A 165 3.66 -12.02 -30.00
C GLU A 165 3.89 -11.51 -28.58
N GLU A 166 2.82 -11.36 -27.79
CA GLU A 166 2.93 -10.88 -26.41
C GLU A 166 3.66 -11.88 -25.51
N LEU A 167 3.41 -13.18 -25.65
CA LEU A 167 4.16 -14.21 -24.93
C LEU A 167 5.65 -14.22 -25.30
N ASN A 168 6.00 -13.94 -26.56
CA ASN A 168 7.39 -13.75 -26.95
C ASN A 168 7.99 -12.46 -26.37
N ASN A 169 7.19 -11.42 -26.14
CA ASN A 169 7.65 -10.20 -25.46
C ASN A 169 7.92 -10.47 -23.97
N ILE A 170 7.06 -11.24 -23.29
CA ILE A 170 7.34 -11.77 -21.94
C ILE A 170 8.69 -12.50 -21.94
N ALA A 171 8.90 -13.43 -22.87
CA ALA A 171 10.13 -14.20 -22.97
C ALA A 171 11.38 -13.31 -23.13
N LYS A 172 11.30 -12.26 -23.96
CA LYS A 172 12.41 -11.30 -24.13
C LYS A 172 12.68 -10.53 -22.85
N ARG A 173 11.66 -10.08 -22.13
CA ARG A 173 11.83 -9.38 -20.83
C ARG A 173 12.57 -10.29 -19.84
N TRP A 174 12.23 -11.57 -19.79
CA TRP A 174 12.94 -12.52 -18.95
C TRP A 174 14.43 -12.67 -19.30
N GLU A 175 14.81 -12.56 -20.57
CA GLU A 175 16.22 -12.64 -20.99
C GLU A 175 17.08 -11.47 -20.47
N GLU A 176 16.45 -10.34 -20.15
CA GLU A 176 17.11 -9.14 -19.63
C GLU A 176 17.34 -9.24 -18.11
N LEU A 177 16.72 -10.21 -17.43
CA LEU A 177 16.78 -10.36 -15.98
C LEU A 177 17.94 -11.28 -15.55
N ASP A 178 18.91 -10.69 -14.83
CA ASP A 178 20.12 -11.41 -14.41
C ASP A 178 19.84 -12.57 -13.44
N HIS A 179 18.83 -12.46 -12.57
CA HIS A 179 18.56 -13.42 -11.49
C HIS A 179 17.88 -14.72 -11.96
N ILE A 180 17.42 -14.80 -13.21
CA ILE A 180 16.78 -15.99 -13.78
C ILE A 180 17.57 -16.61 -14.94
N LYS A 181 18.81 -16.15 -15.16
CA LYS A 181 19.67 -16.64 -16.27
C LYS A 181 19.90 -18.14 -16.25
N SER A 182 19.93 -18.75 -15.07
CA SER A 182 20.08 -20.21 -14.88
C SER A 182 18.95 -21.01 -15.53
N SER A 183 17.75 -20.41 -15.63
CA SER A 183 16.52 -21.07 -16.09
C SER A 183 16.08 -20.62 -17.49
N ILE A 184 16.81 -19.72 -18.14
CA ILE A 184 16.35 -19.07 -19.38
C ILE A 184 16.07 -20.02 -20.53
N SER A 185 16.81 -21.13 -20.64
CA SER A 185 16.54 -22.15 -21.67
C SER A 185 15.18 -22.83 -21.44
N ILE A 186 14.83 -23.12 -20.19
CA ILE A 186 13.55 -23.74 -19.83
C ILE A 186 12.42 -22.75 -20.07
N LEU A 187 12.61 -21.47 -19.71
CA LEU A 187 11.64 -20.40 -19.95
C LEU A 187 11.32 -20.22 -21.44
N ARG A 188 12.33 -20.27 -22.31
CA ARG A 188 12.13 -20.26 -23.76
C ARG A 188 11.35 -21.47 -24.24
N ASP A 189 11.71 -22.66 -23.76
CA ASP A 189 11.03 -23.91 -24.14
C ASP A 189 9.55 -23.90 -23.72
N ILE A 190 9.22 -23.30 -22.57
CA ILE A 190 7.83 -23.11 -22.11
C ILE A 190 7.02 -22.29 -23.13
N ILE A 191 7.53 -21.12 -23.52
CA ILE A 191 6.84 -20.22 -24.45
C ILE A 191 6.73 -20.87 -25.84
N MET A 192 7.80 -21.54 -26.30
CA MET A 192 7.77 -22.31 -27.55
C MET A 192 6.73 -23.44 -27.50
N ALA A 193 6.63 -24.17 -26.40
CA ALA A 193 5.65 -25.23 -26.22
C ALA A 193 4.22 -24.67 -26.22
N HIS A 194 3.98 -23.56 -25.51
CA HIS A 194 2.68 -22.87 -25.53
C HIS A 194 2.29 -22.48 -26.96
N ASN A 195 3.14 -21.69 -27.63
CA ASN A 195 2.86 -21.18 -28.98
C ASN A 195 2.70 -22.28 -30.04
N SER A 196 3.21 -23.49 -29.76
CA SER A 196 3.08 -24.67 -30.62
C SER A 196 1.87 -25.56 -30.28
N GLY A 197 1.02 -25.15 -29.33
CA GLY A 197 -0.12 -25.95 -28.86
C GLY A 197 0.26 -27.18 -28.01
N LEU A 198 1.51 -27.26 -27.54
CA LEU A 198 2.04 -28.37 -26.75
C LEU A 198 1.77 -28.13 -25.25
N TYR A 199 0.52 -27.89 -24.89
CA TYR A 199 0.11 -27.49 -23.53
C TYR A 199 0.43 -28.55 -22.46
N ASN A 200 0.36 -29.84 -22.83
CA ASN A 200 0.79 -30.94 -21.96
C ASN A 200 2.28 -30.91 -21.62
N LEU A 201 3.11 -30.18 -22.37
CA LEU A 201 4.52 -29.93 -22.06
C LEU A 201 4.70 -28.59 -21.36
N SER A 202 4.03 -27.54 -21.85
CA SER A 202 4.10 -26.19 -21.29
C SER A 202 3.69 -26.16 -19.81
N VAL A 203 2.46 -26.59 -19.49
CA VAL A 203 1.89 -26.50 -18.13
C VAL A 203 2.78 -27.11 -17.05
N PRO A 204 3.18 -28.40 -17.12
CA PRO A 204 4.02 -28.98 -16.07
C PRO A 204 5.41 -28.34 -16.03
N SER A 205 5.98 -27.95 -17.18
CA SER A 205 7.29 -27.29 -17.23
C SER A 205 7.26 -25.91 -16.57
N THR A 206 6.15 -25.18 -16.69
CA THR A 206 5.92 -23.90 -16.03
C THR A 206 5.72 -24.07 -14.53
N ILE A 207 4.84 -24.99 -14.12
CA ILE A 207 4.45 -25.17 -12.71
C ILE A 207 5.61 -25.62 -11.82
N ILE A 208 6.55 -26.42 -12.34
CA ILE A 208 7.73 -26.82 -11.57
C ILE A 208 8.64 -25.62 -11.24
N LEU A 209 8.65 -24.58 -12.08
CA LEU A 209 9.48 -23.39 -11.86
C LEU A 209 8.91 -22.46 -10.79
N PHE A 210 7.63 -22.57 -10.41
CA PHE A 210 7.06 -21.74 -9.34
C PHE A 210 7.85 -21.85 -8.03
N GLU A 211 8.24 -23.07 -7.64
CA GLU A 211 9.10 -23.26 -6.46
C GLU A 211 10.53 -22.83 -6.75
N GLY A 212 11.09 -23.21 -7.90
CA GLY A 212 12.47 -22.93 -8.26
C GLY A 212 12.81 -21.43 -8.23
N VAL A 213 11.98 -20.60 -8.87
CA VAL A 213 12.18 -19.14 -8.93
C VAL A 213 12.18 -18.51 -7.53
N VAL A 214 11.24 -18.90 -6.67
CA VAL A 214 11.16 -18.36 -5.29
C VAL A 214 12.36 -18.81 -4.46
N MET A 215 12.76 -20.07 -4.56
CA MET A 215 13.89 -20.60 -3.79
C MET A 215 15.22 -19.99 -4.24
N GLU A 216 15.44 -19.82 -5.54
CA GLU A 216 16.63 -19.18 -6.09
C GLU A 216 16.72 -17.71 -5.67
N ALA A 217 15.61 -16.97 -5.74
CA ALA A 217 15.58 -15.55 -5.40
C ALA A 217 15.94 -15.26 -3.92
N PHE A 218 15.57 -16.17 -3.02
CA PHE A 218 15.92 -16.13 -1.60
C PHE A 218 17.21 -16.90 -1.25
N ASN A 219 17.96 -17.40 -2.23
CA ASN A 219 19.18 -18.19 -2.05
C ASN A 219 18.99 -19.41 -1.11
N VAL A 220 17.86 -20.11 -1.23
CA VAL A 220 17.55 -21.26 -0.39
C VAL A 220 18.29 -22.49 -0.88
N GLU A 221 19.21 -23.00 -0.08
CA GLU A 221 19.92 -24.25 -0.36
C GLU A 221 19.37 -25.41 0.48
N GLY A 222 19.50 -26.65 0.00
CA GLY A 222 19.20 -27.84 0.79
C GLY A 222 17.74 -28.31 0.70
N ARG A 223 17.19 -28.79 1.82
CA ARG A 223 15.83 -29.38 1.83
C ARG A 223 14.77 -28.28 1.85
N THR A 224 13.86 -28.32 0.89
CA THR A 224 12.67 -27.46 0.81
C THR A 224 11.41 -28.23 1.22
N SER A 225 10.34 -27.50 1.49
CA SER A 225 9.01 -28.09 1.75
C SER A 225 7.91 -27.13 1.27
N ASN A 226 6.72 -27.65 0.96
CA ASN A 226 5.58 -26.81 0.59
C ASN A 226 5.22 -25.77 1.66
N VAL A 227 5.49 -26.06 2.94
CA VAL A 227 5.29 -25.11 4.04
C VAL A 227 6.30 -23.96 3.96
N MET A 228 7.56 -24.26 3.62
CA MET A 228 8.60 -23.24 3.44
C MET A 228 8.28 -22.36 2.25
N LEU A 229 7.90 -22.95 1.11
CA LEU A 229 7.49 -22.21 -0.08
C LEU A 229 6.34 -21.25 0.23
N GLY A 230 5.31 -21.70 0.96
CA GLY A 230 4.19 -20.84 1.38
C GLY A 230 4.66 -19.63 2.20
N LYS A 231 5.51 -19.85 3.21
CA LYS A 231 6.08 -18.76 4.02
C LYS A 231 6.95 -17.81 3.20
N LEU A 232 7.71 -18.30 2.23
CA LEU A 232 8.53 -17.44 1.37
C LEU A 232 7.68 -16.61 0.41
N ILE A 233 6.56 -17.14 -0.08
CA ILE A 233 5.59 -16.37 -0.85
C ILE A 233 4.91 -15.29 0.02
N GLU A 234 4.60 -15.60 1.28
CA GLU A 234 4.11 -14.58 2.23
C GLU A 234 5.13 -13.45 2.42
N VAL A 235 6.44 -13.76 2.49
CA VAL A 235 7.50 -12.74 2.58
C VAL A 235 7.62 -11.96 1.27
N LEU A 236 7.58 -12.63 0.12
CA LEU A 236 7.67 -12.00 -1.20
C LEU A 236 6.59 -10.94 -1.40
N TYR A 237 5.40 -11.17 -0.85
CA TYR A 237 4.24 -10.27 -0.94
C TYR A 237 3.89 -9.66 0.43
N SER A 238 4.90 -9.24 1.20
CA SER A 238 4.71 -8.64 2.54
C SER A 238 4.80 -7.11 2.57
N ASP A 239 5.33 -6.47 1.51
CA ASP A 239 5.50 -5.02 1.45
C ASP A 239 4.20 -4.36 0.96
N TRP A 240 3.27 -4.18 1.90
CA TRP A 240 1.99 -3.54 1.66
C TRP A 240 2.16 -2.07 1.30
N SER A 241 1.88 -1.73 0.04
CA SER A 241 1.49 -0.38 -0.35
C SER A 241 0.02 -0.37 -0.72
N PHE A 242 -0.68 0.76 -0.55
CA PHE A 242 -2.09 0.89 -0.97
C PHE A 242 -2.31 0.59 -2.48
N MET A 243 -1.24 0.57 -3.28
CA MET A 243 -1.26 0.21 -4.69
C MET A 243 -0.70 -1.19 -4.99
N SER A 244 -0.29 -1.98 -3.99
CA SER A 244 0.24 -3.33 -4.18
C SER A 244 -0.86 -4.38 -4.04
N TYR A 245 -0.94 -5.29 -5.02
CA TYR A 245 -1.90 -6.40 -5.06
C TYR A 245 -1.39 -7.67 -4.37
N ASP A 246 -0.37 -7.50 -3.53
CA ASP A 246 0.36 -8.54 -2.83
C ASP A 246 -0.56 -9.49 -2.07
N GLU A 247 -1.59 -8.94 -1.41
CA GLU A 247 -2.58 -9.76 -0.70
C GLU A 247 -3.42 -10.61 -1.66
N GLN A 248 -3.85 -10.05 -2.79
CA GLN A 248 -4.65 -10.77 -3.78
C GLN A 248 -3.82 -11.85 -4.49
N ILE A 249 -2.55 -11.58 -4.78
CA ILE A 249 -1.63 -12.57 -5.35
C ILE A 249 -1.37 -13.71 -4.35
N ARG A 250 -1.16 -13.38 -3.07
CA ARG A 250 -1.04 -14.39 -1.99
C ARG A 250 -2.31 -15.23 -1.86
N ALA A 251 -3.46 -14.59 -1.85
CA ALA A 251 -4.76 -15.28 -1.79
C ALA A 251 -4.97 -16.18 -3.02
N PHE A 252 -4.61 -15.71 -4.21
CA PHE A 252 -4.62 -16.49 -5.43
C PHE A 252 -3.71 -17.73 -5.34
N TYR A 253 -2.47 -17.56 -4.87
CA TYR A 253 -1.55 -18.67 -4.69
C TYR A 253 -2.11 -19.74 -3.75
N GLU A 254 -2.64 -19.34 -2.59
CA GLU A 254 -3.22 -20.28 -1.61
C GLU A 254 -4.47 -20.98 -2.18
N ALA A 255 -5.37 -20.24 -2.84
CA ALA A 255 -6.65 -20.74 -3.29
C ALA A 255 -6.59 -21.56 -4.59
N LYS A 256 -5.65 -21.26 -5.48
CA LYS A 256 -5.58 -21.85 -6.83
C LYS A 256 -4.36 -22.75 -6.99
N VAL A 257 -3.16 -22.22 -6.73
CA VAL A 257 -1.91 -22.93 -7.03
C VAL A 257 -1.60 -24.00 -5.97
N LYS A 258 -1.78 -23.69 -4.69
CA LYS A 258 -1.50 -24.58 -3.55
C LYS A 258 -2.68 -25.49 -3.19
N GLU A 259 -3.82 -25.32 -3.85
CA GLU A 259 -5.05 -26.04 -3.56
C GLU A 259 -4.79 -27.56 -3.38
N SER A 260 -5.28 -28.10 -2.26
CA SER A 260 -5.23 -29.53 -2.00
C SER A 260 -6.30 -30.26 -2.81
N PHE A 261 -6.00 -31.47 -3.27
CA PHE A 261 -6.99 -32.33 -3.94
C PHE A 261 -7.25 -33.60 -3.13
N GLU A 262 -8.45 -34.15 -3.30
CA GLU A 262 -8.84 -35.45 -2.74
C GLU A 262 -9.18 -36.41 -3.88
N ARG A 263 -8.69 -37.67 -3.77
CA ARG A 263 -8.97 -38.68 -4.78
C ARG A 263 -10.47 -38.98 -4.87
N GLY A 264 -11.02 -38.92 -6.08
CA GLY A 264 -12.44 -39.14 -6.37
C GLY A 264 -13.30 -37.87 -6.30
N LYS A 265 -12.73 -36.71 -5.98
CA LYS A 265 -13.39 -35.40 -6.06
C LYS A 265 -12.88 -34.61 -7.27
N VAL A 266 -13.70 -33.69 -7.76
CA VAL A 266 -13.31 -32.71 -8.77
C VAL A 266 -12.23 -31.79 -8.17
N VAL A 267 -11.21 -31.45 -8.96
CA VAL A 267 -10.17 -30.49 -8.57
C VAL A 267 -10.78 -29.08 -8.66
N GLY A 268 -10.62 -28.24 -7.63
CA GLY A 268 -11.23 -26.92 -7.62
C GLY A 268 -10.47 -25.86 -8.43
N SER A 269 -9.24 -26.13 -8.81
CA SER A 269 -8.39 -25.28 -9.65
C SER A 269 -7.66 -26.08 -10.73
N ASP A 270 -7.81 -25.60 -11.95
CA ASP A 270 -7.15 -26.06 -13.18
C ASP A 270 -5.62 -25.83 -13.21
N ILE A 271 -5.10 -24.99 -12.31
CA ILE A 271 -3.67 -24.72 -12.11
C ILE A 271 -3.14 -25.25 -10.78
N SER A 272 -3.86 -26.17 -10.12
CA SER A 272 -3.38 -26.79 -8.87
C SER A 272 -2.08 -27.54 -9.11
N ARG A 273 -0.98 -26.99 -8.57
CA ARG A 273 0.36 -27.59 -8.67
C ARG A 273 0.36 -29.01 -8.11
N ASN A 274 -0.31 -29.20 -6.96
CA ASN A 274 -0.37 -30.50 -6.31
C ASN A 274 -1.12 -31.51 -7.18
N ALA A 275 -2.29 -31.15 -7.72
CA ALA A 275 -3.09 -32.07 -8.53
C ALA A 275 -2.36 -32.48 -9.83
N ILE A 276 -1.71 -31.52 -10.50
CA ILE A 276 -1.00 -31.74 -11.76
C ILE A 276 0.28 -32.55 -11.53
N LEU A 277 1.16 -32.13 -10.62
CA LEU A 277 2.46 -32.79 -10.42
C LEU A 277 2.35 -34.19 -9.78
N HIS A 278 1.26 -34.46 -9.05
CA HIS A 278 0.96 -35.82 -8.57
C HIS A 278 0.18 -36.68 -9.58
N GLY A 279 -0.07 -36.17 -10.80
CA GLY A 279 -0.73 -36.88 -11.89
C GLY A 279 -2.21 -37.20 -11.62
N TYR A 280 -2.84 -36.45 -10.71
CA TYR A 280 -4.25 -36.59 -10.40
C TYR A 280 -5.11 -35.90 -11.45
N ASP A 281 -4.82 -34.63 -11.73
CA ASP A 281 -5.40 -33.92 -12.86
C ASP A 281 -4.65 -34.31 -14.15
N LYS A 282 -5.40 -34.67 -15.18
CA LYS A 282 -4.88 -35.06 -16.51
C LYS A 282 -5.51 -34.23 -17.63
N SER A 283 -6.44 -33.34 -17.29
CA SER A 283 -7.16 -32.45 -18.19
C SER A 283 -6.50 -31.07 -18.32
N TYR A 284 -5.39 -30.83 -17.63
CA TYR A 284 -4.68 -29.55 -17.63
C TYR A 284 -4.09 -29.14 -18.99
N GLY A 285 -4.03 -30.03 -19.98
CA GLY A 285 -3.38 -29.82 -21.28
C GLY A 285 -4.15 -28.93 -22.25
N VAL A 286 -4.59 -27.75 -21.83
CA VAL A 286 -5.35 -26.78 -22.63
C VAL A 286 -4.70 -25.39 -22.61
N GLU A 287 -5.06 -24.56 -23.59
CA GLU A 287 -4.43 -23.26 -23.84
C GLU A 287 -4.57 -22.30 -22.65
N SER A 288 -5.78 -22.12 -22.13
CA SER A 288 -6.04 -21.19 -21.03
C SER A 288 -5.30 -21.59 -19.74
N VAL A 289 -5.15 -22.88 -19.45
CA VAL A 289 -4.37 -23.37 -18.30
C VAL A 289 -2.88 -23.09 -18.50
N SER A 290 -2.37 -23.31 -19.72
CA SER A 290 -0.99 -22.97 -20.09
C SER A 290 -0.73 -21.46 -19.94
N LEU A 291 -1.66 -20.62 -20.40
CA LEU A 291 -1.59 -19.18 -20.25
C LEU A 291 -1.58 -18.74 -18.78
N LYS A 292 -2.55 -19.20 -17.98
CA LYS A 292 -2.64 -18.89 -16.54
C LYS A 292 -1.35 -19.24 -15.79
N ALA A 293 -0.77 -20.41 -16.09
CA ALA A 293 0.49 -20.83 -15.50
C ALA A 293 1.65 -19.91 -15.89
N ILE A 294 1.75 -19.52 -17.18
CA ILE A 294 2.79 -18.62 -17.68
C ILE A 294 2.67 -17.24 -17.03
N LEU A 295 1.47 -16.68 -16.98
CA LEU A 295 1.24 -15.37 -16.35
C LEU A 295 1.57 -15.38 -14.86
N PHE A 296 1.33 -16.49 -14.16
CA PHE A 296 1.70 -16.58 -12.75
C PHE A 296 3.22 -16.71 -12.57
N LEU A 297 3.89 -17.44 -13.47
CA LEU A 297 5.35 -17.50 -13.49
C LEU A 297 5.96 -16.11 -13.77
N ASP A 298 5.40 -15.38 -14.72
CA ASP A 298 5.81 -14.01 -15.04
C ASP A 298 5.71 -13.10 -13.81
N GLN A 299 4.55 -13.11 -13.15
CA GLN A 299 4.33 -12.35 -11.91
C GLN A 299 5.33 -12.71 -10.81
N LEU A 300 5.68 -13.99 -10.64
CA LEU A 300 6.70 -14.41 -9.67
C LEU A 300 8.08 -13.88 -10.06
N ILE A 301 8.47 -14.02 -11.33
CA ILE A 301 9.78 -13.56 -11.83
C ILE A 301 9.93 -12.05 -11.61
N GLU A 302 8.91 -11.26 -11.94
CA GLU A 302 8.89 -9.82 -11.72
C GLU A 302 9.00 -9.48 -10.23
N SER A 303 8.20 -10.13 -9.38
CA SER A 303 8.21 -9.88 -7.93
C SER A 303 9.56 -10.23 -7.30
N THR A 304 10.22 -11.30 -7.78
CA THR A 304 11.53 -11.70 -7.28
C THR A 304 12.67 -10.76 -7.69
N ALA A 305 12.49 -9.97 -8.74
CA ALA A 305 13.45 -8.94 -9.16
C ALA A 305 13.54 -7.77 -8.17
N HIS A 306 12.51 -7.58 -7.34
CA HIS A 306 12.34 -6.42 -6.47
C HIS A 306 12.44 -6.75 -4.96
N ILE A 307 13.00 -7.92 -4.61
CA ILE A 307 13.14 -8.33 -3.20
C ILE A 307 14.02 -7.35 -2.42
N SER A 308 13.46 -6.77 -1.36
CA SER A 308 14.13 -5.86 -0.43
C SER A 308 15.05 -6.61 0.55
N GLU A 309 16.00 -5.90 1.15
CA GLU A 309 16.90 -6.50 2.15
C GLU A 309 16.14 -7.04 3.37
N GLU A 310 15.07 -6.35 3.79
CA GLU A 310 14.21 -6.80 4.88
C GLU A 310 13.52 -8.14 4.54
N GLN A 311 13.05 -8.30 3.30
CA GLN A 311 12.50 -9.57 2.83
C GLN A 311 13.56 -10.68 2.82
N ARG A 312 14.81 -10.38 2.43
CA ARG A 312 15.91 -11.35 2.47
C ARG A 312 16.21 -11.80 3.90
N ASP A 313 16.26 -10.87 4.85
CA ASP A 313 16.50 -11.18 6.26
C ASP A 313 15.40 -12.06 6.86
N LYS A 314 14.13 -11.71 6.62
CA LYS A 314 12.97 -12.52 7.05
C LYS A 314 12.99 -13.92 6.44
N ALA A 315 13.27 -14.01 5.14
CA ALA A 315 13.38 -15.29 4.45
C ALA A 315 14.51 -16.16 5.02
N ALA A 316 15.68 -15.57 5.27
CA ALA A 316 16.82 -16.26 5.87
C ALA A 316 16.50 -16.80 7.27
N GLU A 317 15.78 -16.04 8.09
CA GLU A 317 15.31 -16.51 9.41
C GLU A 317 14.39 -17.73 9.26
N ILE A 318 13.39 -17.66 8.37
CA ILE A 318 12.46 -18.76 8.10
C ILE A 318 13.21 -20.01 7.63
N VAL A 319 14.11 -19.86 6.67
CA VAL A 319 14.91 -20.98 6.13
C VAL A 319 15.73 -21.62 7.23
N ASN A 320 16.45 -20.81 8.02
CA ASN A 320 17.23 -21.29 9.14
C ASN A 320 16.37 -22.02 10.18
N GLU A 321 15.20 -21.48 10.53
CA GLU A 321 14.28 -22.12 11.48
C GLU A 321 13.78 -23.48 10.97
N MET A 322 13.43 -23.56 9.69
CA MET A 322 12.83 -24.75 9.09
C MET A 322 13.85 -25.84 8.77
N GLN A 323 15.09 -25.47 8.46
CA GLN A 323 16.17 -26.42 8.18
C GLN A 323 16.95 -26.82 9.44
N ARG A 324 16.77 -26.10 10.56
CA ARG A 324 17.30 -26.50 11.87
C ARG A 324 16.75 -27.86 12.26
N ASN A 325 17.63 -28.84 12.18
CA ASN A 325 17.31 -30.21 12.58
C ASN A 325 17.34 -30.41 14.10
N HIS A 326 17.84 -29.44 14.87
CA HIS A 326 17.93 -29.54 16.32
C HIS A 326 17.94 -28.18 17.01
N TYR A 327 17.57 -28.19 18.30
CA TYR A 327 17.61 -27.06 19.24
C TYR A 327 18.39 -27.44 20.50
N THR A 328 18.92 -26.45 21.20
CA THR A 328 19.43 -26.58 22.57
C THR A 328 18.28 -26.53 23.57
N LYS A 329 18.56 -26.85 24.84
CA LYS A 329 17.56 -26.79 25.90
C LYS A 329 17.13 -25.34 26.17
N GLU A 330 18.10 -24.43 26.18
CA GLU A 330 17.91 -23.02 26.45
C GLU A 330 17.02 -22.38 25.37
N GLU A 331 17.31 -22.66 24.09
CA GLU A 331 16.48 -22.20 22.96
C GLU A 331 15.05 -22.74 23.00
N LEU A 332 14.85 -23.97 23.50
CA LEU A 332 13.51 -24.53 23.65
C LEU A 332 12.71 -23.79 24.73
N ILE A 333 13.36 -23.45 25.84
CA ILE A 333 12.75 -22.68 26.94
C ILE A 333 12.39 -21.27 26.49
N GLU A 334 13.28 -20.59 25.74
CA GLU A 334 13.01 -19.25 25.19
C GLU A 334 11.83 -19.21 24.20
N ARG A 335 11.47 -20.37 23.63
CA ARG A 335 10.38 -20.54 22.68
C ARG A 335 9.13 -21.14 23.30
N ASP A 336 8.99 -21.06 24.62
CA ASP A 336 7.86 -21.57 25.39
C ASP A 336 7.59 -23.07 25.16
N TYR A 337 8.64 -23.87 24.91
CA TYR A 337 8.55 -25.32 25.01
C TYR A 337 8.84 -25.75 26.44
N GLU A 338 7.88 -26.44 27.05
CA GLU A 338 7.96 -26.91 28.42
C GLU A 338 8.58 -28.28 28.49
N PHE A 339 9.25 -28.60 29.61
CA PHE A 339 9.72 -29.95 29.84
C PHE A 339 8.52 -30.87 30.10
N ILE A 340 8.31 -31.86 29.22
CA ILE A 340 7.16 -32.78 29.30
C ILE A 340 7.52 -34.16 29.84
N GLY A 341 8.82 -34.48 29.98
CA GLY A 341 9.25 -35.74 30.59
C GLY A 341 10.65 -36.22 30.21
N ASN A 342 11.10 -37.26 30.88
CA ASN A 342 12.31 -38.00 30.54
C ASN A 342 11.95 -39.48 30.31
N LEU A 343 12.27 -40.01 29.13
CA LEU A 343 12.05 -41.41 28.79
C LEU A 343 13.31 -42.01 28.20
N LYS A 344 13.77 -43.14 28.78
CA LYS A 344 15.01 -43.83 28.37
C LYS A 344 16.23 -42.89 28.34
N ASN A 345 16.38 -42.05 29.36
CA ASN A 345 17.45 -41.05 29.50
C ASN A 345 17.47 -40.02 28.35
N LYS A 346 16.31 -39.69 27.80
CA LYS A 346 16.15 -38.62 26.82
C LYS A 346 15.15 -37.62 27.37
N ASP A 347 15.54 -36.37 27.42
CA ASP A 347 14.67 -35.26 27.78
C ASP A 347 13.74 -34.93 26.61
N TYR A 348 12.49 -34.60 26.96
CA TYR A 348 11.45 -34.20 26.03
C TYR A 348 10.96 -32.80 26.41
N TYR A 349 10.94 -31.92 25.43
CA TYR A 349 10.38 -30.57 25.55
C TYR A 349 9.25 -30.40 24.56
N GLY A 350 8.08 -29.94 24.97
CA GLY A 350 6.91 -29.89 24.11
C GLY A 350 6.04 -28.67 24.35
N ASN A 351 5.26 -28.34 23.32
CA ASN A 351 4.15 -27.41 23.41
C ASN A 351 2.93 -28.08 22.76
N TYR A 352 1.78 -27.90 23.40
CA TYR A 352 0.53 -28.49 22.98
C TYR A 352 -0.41 -27.43 22.40
N ASP A 353 -0.74 -27.58 21.11
CA ASP A 353 -1.78 -26.78 20.47
C ASP A 353 -3.14 -27.46 20.71
N THR A 354 -3.86 -26.98 21.73
CA THR A 354 -5.18 -27.46 22.15
C THR A 354 -6.22 -27.35 21.04
N ASN A 355 -6.10 -26.35 20.16
CA ASN A 355 -7.05 -26.15 19.07
C ASN A 355 -6.86 -27.16 17.95
N LYS A 356 -5.62 -27.65 17.75
CA LYS A 356 -5.28 -28.58 16.66
C LYS A 356 -5.13 -30.02 17.10
N GLU A 357 -5.19 -30.30 18.40
CA GLU A 357 -4.92 -31.62 19.00
C GLU A 357 -3.53 -32.18 18.62
N VAL A 358 -2.54 -31.29 18.56
CA VAL A 358 -1.18 -31.62 18.12
C VAL A 358 -0.16 -31.31 19.21
N LEU A 359 0.63 -32.32 19.59
CA LEU A 359 1.84 -32.14 20.38
C LEU A 359 3.03 -31.98 19.45
N THR A 360 3.67 -30.82 19.53
CA THR A 360 5.01 -30.64 18.98
C THR A 360 6.00 -30.83 20.11
N TYR A 361 6.90 -31.81 19.98
CA TYR A 361 7.89 -32.10 21.00
C TYR A 361 9.29 -32.32 20.41
N HIS A 362 10.30 -32.04 21.22
CA HIS A 362 11.69 -32.14 20.87
C HIS A 362 12.35 -33.16 21.80
N ILE A 363 12.92 -34.20 21.19
CA ILE A 363 13.58 -35.30 21.91
C ILE A 363 15.09 -35.14 21.87
N GLN A 364 15.74 -35.27 23.02
CA GLN A 364 17.19 -35.31 23.09
C GLN A 364 17.72 -36.58 22.38
N LYS A 365 18.44 -36.41 21.26
CA LYS A 365 19.09 -37.55 20.58
C LYS A 365 20.61 -37.57 20.77
N SER A 366 21.20 -36.42 21.08
CA SER A 366 22.61 -36.28 21.41
C SER A 366 22.79 -35.20 22.48
N LYS A 367 23.99 -35.15 23.10
CA LYS A 367 24.25 -34.29 24.26
C LYS A 367 23.95 -32.83 23.92
N GLY A 368 22.91 -32.27 24.56
CA GLY A 368 22.46 -30.89 24.37
C GLY A 368 21.72 -30.61 23.07
N LYS A 369 21.37 -31.61 22.25
CA LYS A 369 20.66 -31.42 20.98
C LYS A 369 19.33 -32.16 20.96
N PHE A 370 18.28 -31.40 20.71
CA PHE A 370 16.90 -31.83 20.74
C PHE A 370 16.28 -31.76 19.35
N TYR A 371 15.67 -32.84 18.89
CA TYR A 371 15.19 -32.99 17.52
C TYR A 371 13.66 -32.94 17.50
N LYS A 372 13.11 -32.09 16.64
CA LYS A 372 11.66 -31.88 16.51
C LYS A 372 10.95 -33.14 16.04
N ASN A 373 9.81 -33.42 16.64
CA ASN A 373 8.81 -34.40 16.23
C ASN A 373 7.43 -33.80 16.48
N THR A 374 6.45 -34.23 15.69
CA THR A 374 5.07 -33.80 15.85
C THR A 374 4.20 -35.03 15.79
N ARG A 375 3.25 -35.14 16.73
CA ARG A 375 2.24 -36.20 16.72
C ARG A 375 0.87 -35.61 17.03
N LYS A 376 -0.17 -36.12 16.37
CA LYS A 376 -1.53 -35.97 16.88
C LYS A 376 -1.62 -36.74 18.19
N ILE A 377 -2.22 -36.13 19.19
CA ILE A 377 -2.51 -36.79 20.47
C ILE A 377 -4.00 -36.71 20.74
N PHE A 378 -4.56 -37.82 21.19
CA PHE A 378 -5.97 -37.87 21.54
C PHE A 378 -6.19 -37.23 22.90
N LYS A 379 -7.40 -36.72 23.15
CA LYS A 379 -7.77 -36.11 24.43
C LYS A 379 -7.45 -36.99 25.65
N ALA A 380 -7.66 -38.30 25.53
CA ALA A 380 -7.31 -39.27 26.58
C ALA A 380 -5.79 -39.39 26.87
N GLU A 381 -4.92 -39.09 25.90
CA GLU A 381 -3.48 -39.04 26.14
C GLU A 381 -3.09 -37.74 26.87
N ILE A 382 -3.83 -36.64 26.67
CA ILE A 382 -3.61 -35.36 27.37
C ILE A 382 -3.90 -35.53 28.86
N ASP A 383 -5.02 -36.16 29.20
CA ASP A 383 -5.44 -36.45 30.58
C ASP A 383 -4.41 -37.34 31.32
N MET A 384 -3.58 -38.10 30.58
CA MET A 384 -2.46 -38.87 31.13
C MET A 384 -1.22 -38.03 31.45
N PHE A 385 -0.99 -36.94 30.72
CA PHE A 385 0.13 -36.03 30.96
C PHE A 385 -0.24 -34.90 31.93
N GLU A 386 -1.52 -34.56 32.06
CA GLU A 386 -2.05 -33.49 32.92
C GLU A 386 -1.57 -33.57 34.39
N PRO A 387 -1.57 -34.74 35.07
CA PRO A 387 -1.07 -34.83 36.45
C PRO A 387 0.45 -34.59 36.58
N ILE A 388 1.21 -34.88 35.52
CA ILE A 388 2.66 -34.65 35.45
C ILE A 388 2.97 -33.16 35.24
N MET A 389 2.10 -32.44 34.53
CA MET A 389 2.21 -31.01 34.29
C MET A 389 1.74 -30.20 35.52
N GLU A 390 0.62 -30.58 36.15
CA GLU A 390 0.07 -29.88 37.34
C GLU A 390 0.96 -30.00 38.59
N SER A 391 1.55 -31.18 38.83
CA SER A 391 2.45 -31.39 39.98
C SER A 391 3.72 -30.51 39.93
N ARG A 392 4.16 -30.09 38.74
CA ARG A 392 5.35 -29.25 38.55
C ARG A 392 5.07 -27.76 38.63
N HIS A 393 3.87 -27.31 38.27
CA HIS A 393 3.45 -25.93 38.54
C HIS A 393 3.45 -25.63 40.05
N GLN A 394 3.04 -26.61 40.87
CA GLN A 394 3.07 -26.50 42.34
C GLN A 394 4.51 -26.48 42.90
N GLU A 395 5.43 -27.28 42.37
CA GLU A 395 6.85 -27.26 42.79
C GLU A 395 7.56 -25.95 42.39
N THR A 396 7.23 -25.39 41.23
CA THR A 396 7.85 -24.14 40.73
C THR A 396 7.36 -22.93 41.54
N GLU A 397 6.09 -22.90 41.94
CA GLU A 397 5.57 -21.87 42.85
C GLU A 397 6.10 -22.00 44.29
N GLN A 398 6.28 -23.22 44.80
CA GLN A 398 6.92 -23.43 46.10
C GLN A 398 8.39 -23.00 46.08
N SER A 399 9.11 -23.24 44.98
CA SER A 399 10.50 -22.81 44.81
C SER A 399 10.65 -21.28 44.77
N LYS A 400 9.72 -20.58 44.08
CA LYS A 400 9.67 -19.11 44.06
C LYS A 400 9.33 -18.50 45.43
N ASN A 401 8.51 -19.19 46.24
CA ASN A 401 8.17 -18.77 47.60
C ASN A 401 9.27 -19.01 48.65
N ILE A 402 10.25 -19.86 48.36
CA ILE A 402 11.42 -20.10 49.22
C ILE A 402 12.49 -19.02 48.97
N VAL A 403 12.67 -18.57 47.74
CA VAL A 403 13.63 -17.50 47.38
C VAL A 403 13.16 -16.11 47.80
N SER A 404 11.85 -15.86 47.94
CA SER A 404 11.31 -14.59 48.43
C SER A 404 11.28 -14.45 49.96
N LYS A 405 11.73 -15.48 50.70
CA LYS A 405 11.79 -15.51 52.18
C LYS A 405 13.22 -15.64 52.74
N SER A 406 14.23 -15.56 51.87
CA SER A 406 15.65 -15.40 52.22
C SER A 406 16.14 -14.06 51.72
#